data_AF-A0A952AEB5-F1
#
_entry.id   AF-A0A952AEB5-F1
#
_cell.length_a   1.000
_cell.length_b   1.000
_cell.length_c   1.000
_cell.angle_alpha   90.00
_cell.angle_beta   90.00
_cell.angle_gamma   90.00
#
_symmetry.space_group_name_H-M   'P 1'
#
loop_
_entity.id
_entity.type
_entity.pdbx_description
1 polymer ?
#
loop_
_entity_poly.entity_id
_entity_poly.type
_entity_poly.pdbx_seq_one_letter_code
_entity_poly.pdbx_strand_id
1 'polypeptide(L)'
;MVRLSRLAVAALAALTLASCGSVSTLENILTASTEPSGAVPPASGKVYVFRGMGGRIMSWEMDRIADKLNKSGIAAETYNHVNWRGPADEAIARYKSELRKSPIVLVGHSAGGDASIRFAERLKEANVPVSLIVAFDPTRFGDDVPPNVDRFINIWSSTNFFGGGNVQPDMKFRGHYASVDLRNYWEVLHVNLVKVHGLQDKVIAKIVQLMTLPPQLEGATVPIRYAPPRGEKIELWDSGLPVRAEAGDTVRSIAQKYAAPVWAVAQINRIGAGASLQPGQRLIVPRHLDPLAPGLNPPLTSFVGR
;
A
#
# COMPACT_ATOMS: atom_id res chain seq x y z
N MET A 1 -17.10 -32.24 -81.44
CA MET A 1 -16.49 -32.85 -80.24
C MET A 1 -16.87 -31.99 -79.04
N VAL A 2 -17.74 -32.52 -78.19
CA VAL A 2 -18.29 -31.85 -77.00
C VAL A 2 -17.53 -32.35 -75.78
N ARG A 3 -17.11 -31.45 -74.89
CA ARG A 3 -16.88 -31.79 -73.47
C ARG A 3 -17.77 -30.93 -72.60
N LEU A 4 -18.61 -31.62 -71.85
CA LEU A 4 -19.49 -31.16 -70.79
C LEU A 4 -18.71 -30.76 -69.53
N SER A 5 -19.22 -29.79 -68.76
CA SER A 5 -19.66 -29.92 -67.34
C SER A 5 -19.99 -28.51 -66.79
N ARG A 6 -21.25 -28.17 -66.43
CA ARG A 6 -21.98 -28.46 -65.16
C ARG A 6 -21.28 -27.80 -63.95
N LEU A 7 -21.87 -26.98 -63.05
CA LEU A 7 -23.22 -26.56 -62.64
C LEU A 7 -23.03 -25.20 -61.90
N ALA A 8 -23.84 -24.16 -62.16
CA ALA A 8 -24.96 -23.68 -61.33
C ALA A 8 -24.66 -23.43 -59.82
N VAL A 9 -24.85 -22.18 -59.35
CA VAL A 9 -25.92 -21.76 -58.41
C VAL A 9 -25.89 -20.22 -58.28
N ALA A 10 -27.07 -19.60 -58.39
CA ALA A 10 -27.33 -18.18 -58.30
C ALA A 10 -27.71 -17.74 -56.87
N ALA A 11 -27.45 -16.48 -56.50
CA ALA A 11 -28.27 -15.67 -55.57
C ALA A 11 -27.72 -14.23 -55.58
N LEU A 12 -28.36 -13.30 -56.30
CA LEU A 12 -29.44 -12.40 -55.85
C LEU A 12 -28.95 -11.33 -54.85
N ALA A 13 -28.64 -10.16 -55.39
CA ALA A 13 -28.41 -8.92 -54.65
C ALA A 13 -29.75 -8.24 -54.35
N ALA A 14 -29.96 -7.83 -53.10
CA ALA A 14 -31.04 -6.93 -52.71
C ALA A 14 -30.47 -5.81 -51.81
N LEU A 15 -30.66 -4.58 -52.26
CA LEU A 15 -30.41 -3.33 -51.54
C LEU A 15 -31.62 -3.01 -50.64
N THR A 16 -31.39 -2.66 -49.36
CA THR A 16 -31.67 -1.34 -48.75
C THR A 16 -31.83 -1.35 -47.21
N LEU A 17 -31.06 -0.44 -46.58
CA LEU A 17 -31.36 0.52 -45.50
C LEU A 17 -31.63 0.11 -44.03
N ALA A 18 -30.71 0.63 -43.19
CA ALA A 18 -30.87 1.29 -41.88
C ALA A 18 -31.10 0.45 -40.61
N SER A 19 -30.10 0.44 -39.72
CA SER A 19 -30.28 0.75 -38.30
C SER A 19 -28.93 1.05 -37.61
N CYS A 20 -28.95 2.06 -36.73
CA CYS A 20 -27.82 2.65 -36.02
C CYS A 20 -27.12 1.70 -35.03
N GLY A 21 -25.81 1.86 -34.90
CA GLY A 21 -25.03 1.22 -33.82
C GLY A 21 -23.56 1.57 -33.93
N SER A 22 -23.13 2.60 -33.20
CA SER A 22 -21.76 3.12 -33.14
C SER A 22 -20.78 2.05 -32.62
N VAL A 23 -20.07 1.39 -33.53
CA VAL A 23 -18.90 0.56 -33.21
C VAL A 23 -17.72 1.16 -33.96
N SER A 24 -17.16 2.24 -33.41
CA SER A 24 -15.98 2.90 -34.00
C SER A 24 -15.17 3.69 -32.98
N THR A 25 -14.96 3.12 -31.79
CA THR A 25 -13.98 3.63 -30.81
C THR A 25 -12.94 2.60 -30.37
N LEU A 26 -13.05 1.33 -30.78
CA LEU A 26 -12.10 0.27 -30.39
C LEU A 26 -11.11 -0.13 -31.49
N GLU A 27 -11.39 0.15 -32.76
CA GLU A 27 -10.45 -0.19 -33.85
C GLU A 27 -9.34 0.86 -34.06
N ASN A 28 -9.52 2.10 -33.60
CA ASN A 28 -8.46 3.13 -33.65
C ASN A 28 -7.41 3.01 -32.52
N ILE A 29 -7.56 2.06 -31.58
CA ILE A 29 -6.57 1.81 -30.52
C ILE A 29 -5.53 0.76 -30.95
N LEU A 30 -5.84 -0.06 -31.98
CA LEU A 30 -5.01 -1.20 -32.38
C LEU A 30 -4.04 -0.92 -33.54
N THR A 31 -4.00 0.30 -34.07
CA THR A 31 -3.12 0.70 -35.20
C THR A 31 -2.43 2.06 -35.01
N ALA A 32 -2.26 2.52 -33.77
CA ALA A 32 -1.43 3.69 -33.47
C ALA A 32 0.02 3.27 -33.17
N SER A 33 0.87 3.46 -34.18
CA SER A 33 2.30 3.78 -34.13
C SER A 33 3.18 3.05 -33.09
N THR A 34 4.01 2.13 -33.59
CA THR A 34 5.29 1.76 -32.99
C THR A 34 6.24 2.96 -32.97
N GLU A 35 6.09 3.80 -31.95
CA GLU A 35 7.23 4.51 -31.38
C GLU A 35 7.63 3.79 -30.08
N PRO A 36 8.93 3.73 -29.73
CA PRO A 36 9.33 3.20 -28.45
C PRO A 36 8.72 4.09 -27.36
N SER A 37 7.62 3.61 -26.77
CA SER A 37 7.05 4.15 -25.54
C SER A 37 8.21 4.38 -24.58
N GLY A 38 8.47 5.65 -24.26
CA GLY A 38 9.55 6.05 -23.38
C GLY A 38 9.51 5.15 -22.16
N ALA A 39 10.60 4.41 -21.94
CA ALA A 39 10.73 3.52 -20.81
C ALA A 39 10.25 4.27 -19.56
N VAL A 40 9.29 3.70 -18.82
CA VAL A 40 8.96 4.18 -17.48
C VAL A 40 10.31 4.31 -16.76
N PRO A 41 10.73 5.52 -16.35
CA PRO A 41 12.01 5.68 -15.71
C PRO A 41 12.10 4.69 -14.55
N PRO A 42 13.23 3.98 -14.37
CA PRO A 42 13.38 3.09 -13.23
C PRO A 42 13.03 3.86 -11.96
N ALA A 43 12.19 3.26 -11.12
CA ALA A 43 11.70 3.90 -9.89
C ALA A 43 12.90 4.44 -9.10
N SER A 44 12.95 5.76 -8.92
CA SER A 44 14.15 6.43 -8.38
C SER A 44 14.31 6.29 -6.87
N GLY A 45 13.38 5.60 -6.18
CA GLY A 45 13.40 5.41 -4.72
C GLY A 45 14.17 4.19 -4.25
N LYS A 46 14.43 4.12 -2.94
CA LYS A 46 15.13 2.99 -2.31
C LYS A 46 14.34 2.45 -1.12
N VAL A 47 14.29 1.12 -1.03
CA VAL A 47 13.72 0.39 0.10
C VAL A 47 14.84 -0.11 1.01
N TYR A 48 14.78 0.27 2.29
CA TYR A 48 15.68 -0.19 3.33
C TYR A 48 14.98 -1.25 4.16
N VAL A 49 15.53 -2.45 4.12
CA VAL A 49 14.93 -3.61 4.78
C VAL A 49 15.76 -4.01 6.00
N PHE A 50 15.17 -4.04 7.19
CA PHE A 50 15.88 -4.35 8.45
C PHE A 50 15.46 -5.71 9.01
N ARG A 51 16.43 -6.62 9.09
CA ARG A 51 16.29 -7.91 9.81
C ARG A 51 16.28 -7.68 11.32
N GLY A 52 15.51 -8.48 12.05
CA GLY A 52 15.45 -8.43 13.52
C GLY A 52 16.62 -9.10 14.22
N MET A 53 16.47 -9.31 15.53
CA MET A 53 17.43 -10.07 16.34
C MET A 53 17.59 -11.50 15.80
N GLY A 54 18.81 -12.04 15.84
CA GLY A 54 19.14 -13.33 15.22
C GLY A 54 19.39 -13.27 13.70
N GLY A 55 19.31 -12.09 13.08
CA GLY A 55 19.73 -11.85 11.71
C GLY A 55 19.02 -12.75 10.69
N ARG A 56 19.80 -13.31 9.74
CA ARG A 56 19.25 -14.14 8.66
C ARG A 56 18.56 -15.42 9.16
N ILE A 57 18.98 -15.98 10.30
CA ILE A 57 18.40 -17.21 10.84
C ILE A 57 16.92 -16.99 11.23
N MET A 58 16.61 -15.81 11.77
CA MET A 58 15.27 -15.49 12.30
C MET A 58 14.46 -14.57 11.39
N SER A 59 15.06 -13.98 10.36
CA SER A 59 14.44 -12.95 9.51
C SER A 59 14.84 -13.06 8.04
N TRP A 60 15.16 -14.27 7.54
CA TRP A 60 15.46 -14.49 6.12
C TRP A 60 14.33 -14.05 5.18
N GLU A 61 13.07 -14.04 5.63
CA GLU A 61 11.94 -13.55 4.82
C GLU A 61 12.08 -12.07 4.44
N MET A 62 12.84 -11.30 5.21
CA MET A 62 13.18 -9.92 4.87
C MET A 62 14.09 -9.87 3.63
N ASP A 63 14.98 -10.84 3.47
CA ASP A 63 15.80 -10.98 2.25
C ASP A 63 14.92 -11.25 1.04
N ARG A 64 13.91 -12.12 1.21
CA ARG A 64 12.95 -12.43 0.14
C ARG A 64 12.12 -11.22 -0.29
N ILE A 65 11.77 -10.33 0.64
CA ILE A 65 11.11 -9.05 0.32
C ILE A 65 12.03 -8.21 -0.58
N ALA A 66 13.29 -8.01 -0.18
CA ALA A 66 14.26 -7.25 -0.97
C ALA A 66 14.48 -7.88 -2.36
N ASP A 67 14.64 -9.21 -2.44
CA ASP A 67 14.83 -9.92 -3.70
C ASP A 67 13.64 -9.76 -4.64
N LYS A 68 12.41 -9.88 -4.13
CA LYS A 68 11.20 -9.68 -4.94
C LYS A 68 11.10 -8.23 -5.44
N LEU A 69 11.42 -7.24 -4.61
CA LEU A 69 11.43 -5.83 -5.00
C LEU A 69 12.48 -5.55 -6.08
N ASN A 70 13.71 -6.06 -5.91
CA ASN A 70 14.78 -5.93 -6.89
C ASN A 70 14.39 -6.58 -8.23
N LYS A 71 13.73 -7.75 -8.20
CA LYS A 71 13.18 -8.41 -9.41
C LYS A 71 12.08 -7.60 -10.08
N SER A 72 11.38 -6.75 -9.34
CA SER A 72 10.40 -5.78 -9.87
C SER A 72 11.04 -4.44 -10.27
N GLY A 73 12.38 -4.33 -10.29
CA GLY A 73 13.08 -3.11 -10.70
C GLY A 73 13.13 -2.02 -9.62
N ILE A 74 12.82 -2.34 -8.37
CA ILE A 74 12.86 -1.40 -7.24
C ILE A 74 14.11 -1.68 -6.42
N ALA A 75 14.97 -0.67 -6.25
CA ALA A 75 16.19 -0.80 -5.46
C ALA A 75 15.84 -1.12 -3.99
N ALA A 76 16.21 -2.30 -3.53
CA ALA A 76 15.98 -2.75 -2.16
C ALA A 76 17.24 -3.41 -1.59
N GLU A 77 17.60 -3.04 -0.36
CA GLU A 77 18.78 -3.59 0.31
C GLU A 77 18.47 -3.97 1.76
N THR A 78 19.02 -5.11 2.21
CA THR A 78 18.75 -5.66 3.53
C THR A 78 19.91 -5.48 4.51
N TYR A 79 19.63 -4.82 5.63
CA TYR A 79 20.56 -4.50 6.70
C TYR A 79 20.25 -5.29 7.97
N ASN A 80 21.22 -5.31 8.88
CA ASN A 80 21.00 -5.77 10.26
C ASN A 80 20.47 -4.59 11.09
N HIS A 81 19.47 -4.83 11.96
CA HIS A 81 18.91 -3.80 12.84
C HIS A 81 19.95 -2.99 13.65
N VAL A 82 21.10 -3.56 14.02
CA VAL A 82 22.14 -2.81 14.76
C VAL A 82 22.88 -1.80 13.88
N ASN A 83 22.92 -2.03 12.56
CA ASN A 83 23.68 -1.22 11.60
C ASN A 83 22.78 -0.22 10.87
N TRP A 84 21.72 0.28 11.51
CA TRP A 84 20.73 1.15 10.88
C TRP A 84 21.23 2.56 10.58
N ARG A 85 22.22 3.03 11.33
CA ARG A 85 22.71 4.42 11.25
C ARG A 85 23.41 4.73 9.92
N GLY A 86 24.29 3.85 9.46
CA GLY A 86 25.01 4.03 8.18
C GLY A 86 24.07 4.18 6.98
N PRO A 87 23.10 3.25 6.80
CA PRO A 87 22.06 3.38 5.78
C PRO A 87 21.19 4.64 5.91
N ALA A 88 20.94 5.12 7.15
CA ALA A 88 20.22 6.38 7.37
C ALA A 88 21.03 7.59 6.87
N ASP A 89 22.33 7.64 7.19
CA ASP A 89 23.21 8.71 6.73
C ASP A 89 23.37 8.68 5.19
N GLU A 90 23.41 7.49 4.56
CA GLU A 90 23.36 7.33 3.09
C GLU A 90 22.05 7.87 2.51
N ALA A 91 20.89 7.53 3.10
CA ALA A 91 19.59 8.01 2.65
C ALA A 91 19.50 9.54 2.68
N ILE A 92 20.01 10.17 3.76
CA ILE A 92 20.07 11.62 3.90
C ILE A 92 20.95 12.23 2.80
N ALA A 93 22.16 11.68 2.58
CA ALA A 93 23.08 12.17 1.57
C ALA A 93 22.48 12.06 0.16
N ARG A 94 21.92 10.89 -0.16
CA ARG A 94 21.27 10.63 -1.45
C ARG A 94 20.11 11.60 -1.67
N TYR A 95 19.15 11.65 -0.74
CA TYR A 95 17.98 12.53 -0.84
C TYR A 95 18.38 14.00 -1.02
N LYS A 96 19.40 14.49 -0.32
CA LYS A 96 19.87 15.87 -0.45
C LYS A 96 20.50 16.16 -1.80
N SER A 97 21.29 15.22 -2.34
CA SER A 97 21.95 15.33 -3.65
C SER A 97 21.01 15.17 -4.85
N GLU A 98 19.90 14.45 -4.69
CA GLU A 98 18.97 14.16 -5.77
C GLU A 98 18.29 15.43 -6.30
N LEU A 99 18.38 15.66 -7.62
CA LEU A 99 17.65 16.72 -8.31
C LEU A 99 16.13 16.50 -8.23
N ARG A 100 15.70 15.24 -8.40
CA ARG A 100 14.32 14.81 -8.22
C ARG A 100 14.24 13.93 -6.99
N LYS A 101 13.62 14.45 -5.93
CA LYS A 101 13.48 13.73 -4.65
C LYS A 101 12.75 12.42 -4.88
N SER A 102 13.34 11.34 -4.39
CA SER A 102 12.79 9.99 -4.52
C SER A 102 12.18 9.49 -3.20
N PRO A 103 11.25 8.51 -3.25
CA PRO A 103 10.69 7.92 -2.04
C PRO A 103 11.74 7.15 -1.22
N ILE A 104 11.67 7.30 0.10
CA ILE A 104 12.41 6.50 1.07
C ILE A 104 11.42 5.57 1.78
N VAL A 105 11.62 4.27 1.66
CA VAL A 105 10.74 3.25 2.25
C VAL A 105 11.51 2.39 3.22
N LEU A 106 10.95 2.15 4.41
CA LEU A 106 11.53 1.33 5.45
C LEU A 106 10.64 0.11 5.71
N VAL A 107 11.25 -1.07 5.80
CA VAL A 107 10.55 -2.31 6.13
C VAL A 107 11.34 -3.02 7.20
N GLY A 108 10.75 -3.33 8.35
CA GLY A 108 11.50 -3.91 9.47
C GLY A 108 10.73 -5.00 10.20
N HIS A 109 11.41 -6.04 10.66
CA HIS A 109 10.83 -7.09 11.50
C HIS A 109 11.42 -7.06 12.92
N SER A 110 10.58 -7.16 13.96
CA SER A 110 11.02 -7.19 15.36
C SER A 110 11.88 -5.95 15.69
N ALA A 111 13.09 -6.13 16.25
CA ALA A 111 14.05 -5.06 16.46
C ALA A 111 14.43 -4.27 15.17
N GLY A 112 14.22 -4.86 14.00
CA GLY A 112 14.33 -4.18 12.70
C GLY A 112 13.20 -3.19 12.46
N GLY A 113 11.99 -3.44 12.98
CA GLY A 113 10.89 -2.46 13.01
C GLY A 113 11.27 -1.23 13.83
N ASP A 114 11.84 -1.45 15.02
CA ASP A 114 12.33 -0.36 15.87
C ASP A 114 13.50 0.40 15.22
N ALA A 115 14.38 -0.32 14.51
CA ALA A 115 15.45 0.28 13.72
C ALA A 115 14.91 1.18 12.61
N SER A 116 13.82 0.79 11.93
CA SER A 116 13.14 1.65 10.95
C SER A 116 12.63 2.96 11.57
N ILE A 117 12.13 2.92 12.81
CA ILE A 117 11.65 4.12 13.50
C ILE A 117 12.83 5.03 13.86
N ARG A 118 13.91 4.48 14.43
CA ARG A 118 15.15 5.23 14.73
C ARG A 118 15.82 5.81 13.49
N PHE A 119 15.77 5.08 12.38
CA PHE A 119 16.20 5.57 11.07
C PHE A 119 15.36 6.79 10.67
N ALA A 120 14.03 6.72 10.76
CA ALA A 120 13.15 7.82 10.41
C ALA A 120 13.36 9.05 11.31
N GLU A 121 13.61 8.83 12.60
CA GLU A 121 13.99 9.87 13.56
C GLU A 121 15.27 10.60 13.16
N ARG A 122 16.31 9.86 12.76
CA ARG A 122 17.55 10.43 12.24
C ARG A 122 17.33 11.26 10.98
N LEU A 123 16.42 10.82 10.09
CA LEU A 123 16.03 11.58 8.90
C LEU A 123 15.26 12.85 9.27
N LYS A 124 14.43 12.81 10.32
CA LYS A 124 13.69 13.97 10.86
C LYS A 124 14.65 15.08 11.25
N GLU A 125 15.73 14.76 11.97
CA GLU A 125 16.78 15.72 12.36
C GLU A 125 17.43 16.42 11.15
N ALA A 126 17.45 15.74 10.00
CA ALA A 126 18.03 16.24 8.76
C ALA A 126 17.01 16.89 7.82
N ASN A 127 15.75 17.05 8.25
CA ASN A 127 14.60 17.51 7.47
C ASN A 127 14.35 16.66 6.21
N VAL A 128 14.51 15.34 6.32
CA VAL A 128 14.29 14.37 5.26
C VAL A 128 13.01 13.56 5.56
N PRO A 129 12.07 13.45 4.62
CA PRO A 129 10.83 12.69 4.77
C PRO A 129 11.07 11.17 4.65
N VAL A 130 10.12 10.39 5.17
CA VAL A 130 10.01 8.95 4.92
C VAL A 130 8.63 8.65 4.36
N SER A 131 8.57 8.09 3.16
CA SER A 131 7.30 7.92 2.41
C SER A 131 6.46 6.74 2.90
N LEU A 132 7.09 5.71 3.48
CA LEU A 132 6.42 4.56 4.07
C LEU A 132 7.32 3.83 5.06
N ILE A 133 6.74 3.45 6.20
CA ILE A 133 7.30 2.41 7.07
C ILE A 133 6.30 1.26 7.19
N VAL A 134 6.77 0.04 6.97
CA VAL A 134 6.04 -1.19 7.31
C VAL A 134 6.80 -1.93 8.41
N ALA A 135 6.19 -2.03 9.58
CA ALA A 135 6.75 -2.73 10.72
C ALA A 135 6.05 -4.08 10.92
N PHE A 136 6.80 -5.17 10.88
CA PHE A 136 6.36 -6.52 11.21
C PHE A 136 6.73 -6.84 12.65
N ASP A 137 5.73 -6.91 13.50
CA ASP A 137 5.79 -7.28 14.91
C ASP A 137 6.97 -6.60 15.65
N PRO A 138 7.06 -5.26 15.62
CA PRO A 138 8.12 -4.53 16.30
C PRO A 138 8.16 -4.87 17.79
N THR A 139 9.25 -4.51 18.48
CA THR A 139 9.31 -4.79 19.91
C THR A 139 8.40 -3.84 20.68
N ARG A 140 8.09 -4.19 21.94
CA ARG A 140 7.24 -3.37 22.82
C ARG A 140 7.93 -2.09 23.30
N PHE A 141 9.21 -1.93 22.99
CA PHE A 141 10.06 -0.83 23.44
C PHE A 141 10.45 0.12 22.30
N GLY A 142 9.78 0.03 21.15
CA GLY A 142 9.98 0.95 20.04
C GLY A 142 9.46 2.36 20.35
N ASP A 143 10.09 3.36 19.74
CA ASP A 143 9.68 4.77 19.80
C ASP A 143 8.36 5.00 19.04
N ASP A 144 7.78 6.19 19.23
CA ASP A 144 6.61 6.63 18.46
C ASP A 144 6.97 6.93 16.99
N VAL A 145 5.98 6.89 16.09
CA VAL A 145 6.17 7.22 14.68
C VAL A 145 6.45 8.72 14.53
N PRO A 146 7.61 9.12 13.97
CA PRO A 146 7.93 10.53 13.84
C PRO A 146 7.08 11.28 12.81
N PRO A 147 6.88 12.60 12.97
CA PRO A 147 6.03 13.40 12.09
C PRO A 147 6.54 13.58 10.65
N ASN A 148 7.78 13.21 10.33
CA ASN A 148 8.31 13.20 8.96
C ASN A 148 7.94 11.93 8.16
N VAL A 149 7.18 11.01 8.77
CA VAL A 149 6.70 9.79 8.11
C VAL A 149 5.33 10.06 7.49
N ASP A 150 5.20 9.90 6.18
CA ASP A 150 3.93 10.10 5.49
C ASP A 150 2.96 8.94 5.73
N ARG A 151 3.47 7.71 5.83
CA ARG A 151 2.66 6.49 5.96
C ARG A 151 3.30 5.47 6.89
N PHE A 152 2.54 4.94 7.82
CA PHE A 152 2.99 3.92 8.76
C PHE A 152 1.98 2.78 8.86
N ILE A 153 2.44 1.55 8.63
CA ILE A 153 1.65 0.33 8.75
C ILE A 153 2.33 -0.57 9.78
N ASN A 154 1.66 -0.75 10.92
CA ASN A 154 2.08 -1.67 11.96
C ASN A 154 1.34 -2.99 11.84
N ILE A 155 2.06 -4.08 11.57
CA ILE A 155 1.51 -5.43 11.43
C ILE A 155 2.05 -6.25 12.58
N TRP A 156 1.26 -6.44 13.63
CA TRP A 156 1.74 -7.01 14.90
C TRP A 156 0.72 -8.01 15.45
N SER A 157 1.11 -8.75 16.49
CA SER A 157 0.15 -9.53 17.26
C SER A 157 0.27 -9.21 18.74
N SER A 158 -0.83 -8.80 19.38
CA SER A 158 -0.83 -8.52 20.82
C SER A 158 -0.56 -9.75 21.68
N THR A 159 -0.68 -10.96 21.12
CA THR A 159 -0.39 -12.24 21.78
C THR A 159 1.09 -12.63 21.73
N ASN A 160 1.92 -11.95 20.92
CA ASN A 160 3.34 -12.27 20.80
C ASN A 160 4.15 -11.69 21.97
N PHE A 161 5.06 -12.52 22.50
CA PHE A 161 5.94 -12.14 23.62
C PHE A 161 7.24 -11.45 23.17
N PHE A 162 7.90 -11.99 22.15
CA PHE A 162 9.17 -11.47 21.61
C PHE A 162 9.00 -10.27 20.65
N GLY A 163 7.74 -9.94 20.33
CA GLY A 163 7.32 -8.76 19.60
C GLY A 163 6.06 -8.20 20.25
N GLY A 164 5.06 -7.88 19.45
CA GLY A 164 3.78 -7.35 19.93
C GLY A 164 3.82 -5.85 20.24
N GLY A 165 4.73 -5.11 19.62
CA GLY A 165 4.84 -3.67 19.71
C GLY A 165 3.64 -2.98 19.07
N ASN A 166 2.81 -2.37 19.91
CA ASN A 166 1.76 -1.47 19.46
C ASN A 166 2.31 -0.04 19.30
N VAL A 167 3.15 0.18 18.29
CA VAL A 167 3.76 1.49 18.01
C VAL A 167 2.67 2.56 17.96
N GLN A 168 2.88 3.71 18.58
CA GLN A 168 1.93 4.83 18.54
C GLN A 168 2.45 5.92 17.60
N PRO A 169 1.56 6.69 16.93
CA PRO A 169 1.99 7.89 16.24
C PRO A 169 2.33 9.00 17.25
N ASP A 170 3.40 9.77 17.00
CA ASP A 170 3.73 10.96 17.77
C ASP A 170 2.54 11.96 17.79
N MET A 171 2.42 12.78 18.83
CA MET A 171 1.32 13.76 18.94
C MET A 171 1.26 14.76 17.76
N LYS A 172 2.40 15.05 17.12
CA LYS A 172 2.53 15.90 15.95
C LYS A 172 2.44 15.12 14.63
N PHE A 173 2.29 13.81 14.66
CA PHE A 173 2.11 12.99 13.47
C PHE A 173 0.83 13.38 12.72
N ARG A 174 0.96 13.60 11.41
CA ARG A 174 -0.15 13.99 10.52
C ARG A 174 -0.20 13.13 9.25
N GLY A 175 0.55 12.04 9.22
CA GLY A 175 0.55 11.09 8.11
C GLY A 175 -0.62 10.11 8.18
N HIS A 176 -0.56 9.09 7.34
CA HIS A 176 -1.48 7.97 7.32
C HIS A 176 -1.00 6.87 8.25
N TYR A 177 -1.86 6.44 9.15
CA TYR A 177 -1.52 5.44 10.15
C TYR A 177 -2.54 4.32 10.14
N ALA A 178 -2.03 3.09 10.04
CA ALA A 178 -2.80 1.88 10.23
C ALA A 178 -2.05 0.89 11.12
N SER A 179 -2.78 0.26 12.04
CA SER A 179 -2.25 -0.79 12.89
C SER A 179 -3.19 -2.00 12.85
N VAL A 180 -2.67 -3.10 12.32
CA VAL A 180 -3.36 -4.38 12.20
C VAL A 180 -2.84 -5.34 13.25
N ASP A 181 -3.74 -5.78 14.14
CA ASP A 181 -3.44 -6.73 15.19
C ASP A 181 -3.93 -8.13 14.78
N LEU A 182 -2.97 -9.02 14.53
CA LEU A 182 -3.19 -10.39 14.08
C LEU A 182 -3.49 -11.37 15.22
N ARG A 183 -3.87 -10.90 16.42
CA ARG A 183 -4.25 -11.73 17.58
C ARG A 183 -5.21 -12.88 17.28
N ASN A 184 -6.05 -12.75 16.26
CA ASN A 184 -7.04 -13.76 15.87
C ASN A 184 -6.48 -14.88 14.98
N TYR A 185 -5.23 -14.76 14.55
CA TYR A 185 -4.48 -15.75 13.78
C TYR A 185 -3.38 -16.29 14.71
N TRP A 186 -3.76 -17.14 15.65
CA TRP A 186 -2.88 -17.61 16.73
C TRP A 186 -1.67 -18.43 16.22
N GLU A 187 -1.77 -18.98 15.01
CA GLU A 187 -0.66 -19.61 14.30
C GLU A 187 0.45 -18.61 13.89
N VAL A 188 0.17 -17.31 13.97
CA VAL A 188 1.07 -16.22 13.61
C VAL A 188 2.00 -15.89 14.78
N LEU A 189 2.99 -16.75 14.96
CA LEU A 189 4.10 -16.51 15.89
C LEU A 189 4.99 -15.36 15.39
N HIS A 190 5.63 -14.66 16.32
CA HIS A 190 6.57 -13.55 16.06
C HIS A 190 7.45 -13.78 14.83
N VAL A 191 8.18 -14.90 14.80
CA VAL A 191 9.14 -15.26 13.75
C VAL A 191 8.50 -15.70 12.41
N ASN A 192 7.22 -16.04 12.42
CA ASN A 192 6.48 -16.51 11.25
C ASN A 192 5.47 -15.48 10.75
N LEU A 193 5.36 -14.32 11.40
CA LEU A 193 4.40 -13.30 11.00
C LEU A 193 4.62 -12.80 9.58
N VAL A 194 5.88 -12.64 9.18
CA VAL A 194 6.25 -12.25 7.79
C VAL A 194 5.88 -13.35 6.78
N LYS A 195 5.63 -14.60 7.22
CA LYS A 195 5.31 -15.77 6.38
C LYS A 195 3.81 -15.95 6.14
N VAL A 196 2.96 -15.14 6.76
CA VAL A 196 1.51 -15.25 6.57
C VAL A 196 1.20 -15.13 5.08
N HIS A 197 0.53 -16.15 4.55
CA HIS A 197 0.28 -16.25 3.12
C HIS A 197 -0.44 -14.99 2.60
N GLY A 198 0.11 -14.39 1.54
CA GLY A 198 -0.41 -13.16 0.93
C GLY A 198 -0.08 -11.86 1.66
N LEU A 199 0.41 -11.88 2.91
CA LEU A 199 0.80 -10.67 3.63
C LEU A 199 2.02 -10.01 3.00
N GLN A 200 3.06 -10.80 2.72
CA GLN A 200 4.28 -10.33 2.06
C GLN A 200 3.97 -9.72 0.69
N ASP A 201 3.09 -10.35 -0.09
CA ASP A 201 2.72 -9.89 -1.43
C ASP A 201 1.92 -8.59 -1.37
N LYS A 202 1.05 -8.40 -0.36
CA LYS A 202 0.35 -7.12 -0.13
C LYS A 202 1.31 -5.99 0.22
N VAL A 203 2.33 -6.26 1.05
CA VAL A 203 3.37 -5.27 1.38
C VAL A 203 4.17 -4.91 0.12
N ILE A 204 4.60 -5.90 -0.66
CA ILE A 204 5.33 -5.67 -1.91
C ILE A 204 4.48 -4.88 -2.89
N ALA A 205 3.20 -5.24 -3.11
CA ALA A 205 2.31 -4.52 -4.00
C ALA A 205 2.17 -3.04 -3.62
N LYS A 206 2.05 -2.75 -2.32
CA LYS A 206 1.97 -1.38 -1.81
C LYS A 206 3.27 -0.59 -2.01
N ILE A 207 4.42 -1.24 -1.83
CA ILE A 207 5.72 -0.63 -2.10
C ILE A 207 5.88 -0.38 -3.60
N VAL A 208 5.55 -1.36 -4.44
CA VAL A 208 5.59 -1.21 -5.90
C VAL A 208 4.71 -0.06 -6.36
N GLN A 209 3.46 -0.01 -5.90
CA GLN A 209 2.54 1.09 -6.21
C GLN A 209 3.15 2.44 -5.81
N LEU A 210 3.68 2.58 -4.59
CA LEU A 210 4.31 3.83 -4.15
C LEU A 210 5.49 4.24 -5.04
N MET A 211 6.32 3.28 -5.41
CA MET A 211 7.56 3.52 -6.13
C MET A 211 7.32 3.84 -7.61
N THR A 212 6.21 3.38 -8.19
CA THR A 212 5.86 3.62 -9.60
C THR A 212 4.91 4.79 -9.78
N LEU A 213 3.93 4.93 -8.89
CA LEU A 213 2.88 5.94 -8.94
C LEU A 213 2.64 6.47 -7.53
N PRO A 214 3.32 7.55 -7.12
CA PRO A 214 3.16 8.12 -5.80
C PRO A 214 1.67 8.34 -5.48
N PRO A 215 1.21 8.00 -4.27
CA PRO A 215 -0.19 8.13 -3.89
C PRO A 215 -0.55 9.58 -3.60
N GLN A 216 -1.84 9.91 -3.69
CA GLN A 216 -2.35 11.18 -3.17
C GLN A 216 -2.24 11.17 -1.64
N LEU A 217 -1.34 12.00 -1.09
CA LEU A 217 -1.16 12.14 0.35
C LEU A 217 -2.05 13.24 0.97
N GLU A 218 -2.66 14.09 0.15
CA GLU A 218 -3.55 15.14 0.68
C GLU A 218 -4.91 14.58 1.08
N GLY A 219 -5.50 15.19 2.11
CA GLY A 219 -6.84 14.89 2.59
C GLY A 219 -6.88 14.54 4.08
N ALA A 220 -8.09 14.35 4.60
CA ALA A 220 -8.29 13.99 5.99
C ALA A 220 -7.67 12.63 6.29
N THR A 221 -6.84 12.54 7.32
CA THR A 221 -6.25 11.28 7.80
C THR A 221 -6.75 10.99 9.20
N VAL A 222 -7.26 9.78 9.41
CA VAL A 222 -7.62 9.29 10.74
C VAL A 222 -6.82 8.02 11.02
N PRO A 223 -6.01 7.98 12.09
CA PRO A 223 -5.35 6.75 12.51
C PRO A 223 -6.36 5.63 12.77
N ILE A 224 -6.15 4.46 12.17
CA ILE A 224 -7.02 3.29 12.38
C ILE A 224 -6.27 2.15 13.04
N ARG A 225 -7.02 1.40 13.86
CA ARG A 225 -6.57 0.20 14.56
C ARG A 225 -7.64 -0.86 14.37
N TYR A 226 -7.24 -2.04 13.93
CA TYR A 226 -8.19 -3.11 13.62
C TYR A 226 -7.55 -4.48 13.85
N ALA A 227 -8.38 -5.48 14.10
CA ALA A 227 -8.00 -6.87 14.28
C ALA A 227 -8.89 -7.73 13.37
N PRO A 228 -8.39 -8.17 12.20
CA PRO A 228 -9.19 -8.92 11.25
C PRO A 228 -9.76 -10.20 11.91
N PRO A 229 -11.06 -10.48 11.74
CA PRO A 229 -11.65 -11.73 12.21
C PRO A 229 -10.96 -12.95 11.56
N ARG A 230 -10.94 -14.08 12.26
CA ARG A 230 -10.38 -15.31 11.72
C ARG A 230 -11.14 -15.73 10.44
N GLY A 231 -10.40 -16.15 9.42
CA GLY A 231 -10.96 -16.57 8.12
C GLY A 231 -11.18 -15.42 7.14
N GLU A 232 -11.12 -14.17 7.58
CA GLU A 232 -11.10 -13.01 6.68
C GLU A 232 -9.73 -12.86 6.01
N LYS A 233 -9.73 -12.30 4.80
CA LYS A 233 -8.48 -11.90 4.14
C LYS A 233 -7.84 -10.76 4.92
N ILE A 234 -6.55 -10.87 5.19
CA ILE A 234 -5.80 -9.80 5.88
C ILE A 234 -5.58 -8.66 4.88
N GLU A 235 -6.33 -7.57 5.05
CA GLU A 235 -6.15 -6.34 4.28
C GLU A 235 -5.25 -5.33 5.00
N LEU A 236 -4.42 -4.62 4.24
CA LEU A 236 -3.48 -3.60 4.72
C LEU A 236 -3.94 -2.20 4.29
N TRP A 237 -4.85 -1.64 5.07
CA TRP A 237 -5.35 -0.28 4.91
C TRP A 237 -4.27 0.75 5.25
N ASP A 238 -4.34 1.95 4.68
CA ASP A 238 -3.35 3.00 4.91
C ASP A 238 -3.76 3.96 6.03
N SER A 239 -5.06 4.26 6.13
CA SER A 239 -5.64 5.12 7.16
C SER A 239 -7.17 5.01 7.13
N GLY A 240 -7.84 5.71 8.05
CA GLY A 240 -9.27 5.96 8.01
C GLY A 240 -9.63 7.23 7.24
N LEU A 241 -10.79 7.18 6.59
CA LEU A 241 -11.48 8.30 5.97
C LEU A 241 -12.68 8.69 6.85
N PRO A 242 -12.74 9.93 7.37
CA PRO A 242 -13.92 10.39 8.08
C PRO A 242 -15.06 10.65 7.08
N VAL A 243 -16.21 10.04 7.33
CA VAL A 243 -17.44 10.18 6.54
C VAL A 243 -18.60 10.55 7.45
N ARG A 244 -19.70 11.01 6.86
CA ARG A 244 -20.95 11.27 7.57
C ARG A 244 -22.05 10.41 6.98
N ALA A 245 -22.83 9.79 7.84
CA ALA A 245 -24.01 9.05 7.44
C ALA A 245 -25.10 9.99 6.90
N GLU A 246 -25.78 9.55 5.85
CA GLU A 246 -26.98 10.19 5.30
C GLU A 246 -28.23 9.53 5.92
N ALA A 247 -29.42 10.09 5.64
CA ALA A 247 -30.66 9.49 6.14
C ALA A 247 -30.89 8.11 5.50
N GLY A 248 -31.14 7.11 6.34
CA GLY A 248 -31.33 5.72 5.91
C GLY A 248 -30.05 4.90 5.80
N ASP A 249 -28.88 5.49 6.06
CA ASP A 249 -27.63 4.75 6.06
C ASP A 249 -27.56 3.70 7.17
N THR A 250 -26.89 2.60 6.85
CA THR A 250 -26.51 1.53 7.78
C THR A 250 -25.01 1.29 7.66
N VAL A 251 -24.42 0.57 8.61
CA VAL A 251 -23.02 0.16 8.49
C VAL A 251 -22.76 -0.61 7.19
N ARG A 252 -23.73 -1.42 6.75
CA ARG A 252 -23.64 -2.18 5.49
C ARG A 252 -23.66 -1.28 4.26
N SER A 253 -24.55 -0.29 4.19
CA SER A 253 -24.62 0.63 3.03
C SER A 253 -23.34 1.45 2.91
N ILE A 254 -22.83 1.97 4.04
CA ILE A 254 -21.55 2.68 4.08
C ILE A 254 -20.40 1.77 3.66
N ALA A 255 -20.29 0.58 4.24
CA ALA A 255 -19.24 -0.37 3.89
C ALA A 255 -19.24 -0.70 2.38
N GLN A 256 -20.43 -0.92 1.80
CA GLN A 256 -20.57 -1.15 0.36
C GLN A 256 -20.18 0.08 -0.48
N LYS A 257 -20.63 1.29 -0.10
CA LYS A 257 -20.33 2.55 -0.80
C LYS A 257 -18.83 2.80 -0.93
N TYR A 258 -18.05 2.39 0.06
CA TYR A 258 -16.61 2.62 0.12
C TYR A 258 -15.77 1.36 -0.13
N ALA A 259 -16.37 0.28 -0.63
CA ALA A 259 -15.71 -1.01 -0.88
C ALA A 259 -14.91 -1.55 0.33
N ALA A 260 -15.41 -1.31 1.55
CA ALA A 260 -14.82 -1.78 2.79
C ALA A 260 -15.59 -2.99 3.35
N PRO A 261 -14.94 -3.93 4.04
CA PRO A 261 -15.63 -4.99 4.76
C PRO A 261 -16.52 -4.43 5.88
N VAL A 262 -17.75 -4.95 6.00
CA VAL A 262 -18.71 -4.52 7.05
C VAL A 262 -18.09 -4.67 8.44
N TRP A 263 -17.34 -5.76 8.68
CA TRP A 263 -16.68 -5.99 9.96
C TRP A 263 -15.66 -4.90 10.29
N ALA A 264 -14.95 -4.36 9.29
CA ALA A 264 -13.90 -3.38 9.50
C ALA A 264 -14.50 -2.02 9.86
N VAL A 265 -15.54 -1.58 9.14
CA VAL A 265 -16.30 -0.36 9.48
C VAL A 265 -16.93 -0.49 10.87
N ALA A 266 -17.56 -1.62 11.17
CA ALA A 266 -18.15 -1.88 12.49
C ALA A 266 -17.11 -1.80 13.62
N GLN A 267 -15.97 -2.50 13.46
CA GLN A 267 -14.93 -2.59 14.48
C GLN A 267 -14.24 -1.25 14.73
N ILE A 268 -13.84 -0.53 13.67
CA ILE A 268 -13.16 0.77 13.78
C ILE A 268 -14.04 1.80 14.50
N ASN A 269 -15.35 1.76 14.26
CA ASN A 269 -16.31 2.68 14.84
C ASN A 269 -16.93 2.20 16.16
N ARG A 270 -16.61 0.97 16.62
CA ARG A 270 -17.17 0.34 17.83
C ARG A 270 -18.71 0.30 17.81
N ILE A 271 -19.29 -0.05 16.66
CA ILE A 271 -20.73 -0.18 16.44
C ILE A 271 -21.08 -1.56 15.87
N GLY A 272 -22.35 -1.97 15.96
CA GLY A 272 -22.80 -3.24 15.42
C GLY A 272 -22.82 -3.27 13.89
N ALA A 273 -22.45 -4.40 13.27
CA ALA A 273 -22.42 -4.57 11.81
C ALA A 273 -23.78 -4.39 11.10
N GLY A 274 -24.89 -4.57 11.84
CA GLY A 274 -26.26 -4.33 11.37
C GLY A 274 -26.88 -3.03 11.86
N ALA A 275 -26.09 -2.13 12.48
CA ALA A 275 -26.63 -0.90 13.04
C ALA A 275 -27.11 0.08 11.96
N SER A 276 -28.28 0.67 12.19
CA SER A 276 -28.72 1.89 11.49
C SER A 276 -27.96 3.09 12.03
N LEU A 277 -27.69 4.05 11.16
CA LEU A 277 -26.90 5.23 11.47
C LEU A 277 -27.80 6.46 11.55
N GLN A 278 -27.50 7.35 12.50
CA GLN A 278 -28.19 8.63 12.59
C GLN A 278 -27.70 9.55 11.46
N PRO A 279 -28.58 10.33 10.81
CA PRO A 279 -28.15 11.34 9.84
C PRO A 279 -27.09 12.28 10.45
N GLY A 280 -25.99 12.50 9.72
CA GLY A 280 -24.86 13.31 10.15
C GLY A 280 -23.88 12.62 11.10
N GLN A 281 -24.17 11.39 11.55
CA GLN A 281 -23.28 10.59 12.41
C GLN A 281 -21.92 10.42 11.73
N ARG A 282 -20.85 10.80 12.45
CA ARG A 282 -19.47 10.65 11.98
C ARG A 282 -19.04 9.19 12.09
N LEU A 283 -18.45 8.69 11.01
CA LEU A 283 -17.89 7.36 10.91
C LEU A 283 -16.50 7.44 10.29
N ILE A 284 -15.69 6.43 10.56
CA ILE A 284 -14.37 6.24 9.97
C ILE A 284 -14.42 4.98 9.12
N VAL A 285 -14.11 5.11 7.85
CA VAL A 285 -14.05 3.98 6.92
C VAL A 285 -12.59 3.69 6.60
N PRO A 286 -12.11 2.44 6.68
CA PRO A 286 -10.75 2.15 6.29
C PRO A 286 -10.57 2.38 4.79
N ARG A 287 -9.42 2.93 4.38
CA ARG A 287 -9.14 3.22 2.96
C ARG A 287 -7.72 2.84 2.55
N HIS A 288 -7.60 2.50 1.28
CA HIS A 288 -6.31 2.52 0.59
C HIS A 288 -6.03 3.93 0.08
N LEU A 289 -4.76 4.27 -0.10
CA LEU A 289 -4.39 5.45 -0.86
C LEU A 289 -4.20 5.07 -2.32
N ASP A 290 -5.06 5.62 -3.16
CA ASP A 290 -4.99 5.42 -4.60
C ASP A 290 -3.79 6.16 -5.19
N PRO A 291 -3.19 5.63 -6.28
CA PRO A 291 -2.15 6.33 -6.99
C PRO A 291 -2.69 7.64 -7.58
N LEU A 292 -1.82 8.65 -7.69
CA LEU A 292 -2.14 9.86 -8.45
C LEU A 292 -2.44 9.53 -9.91
N ALA A 293 -3.38 10.28 -10.51
CA ALA A 293 -3.56 10.23 -11.96
C ALA A 293 -2.23 10.57 -12.67
N PRO A 294 -1.88 9.88 -13.78
CA PRO A 294 -0.63 10.15 -14.50
C PRO A 294 -0.50 11.62 -14.89
N GLY A 295 0.65 12.24 -14.58
CA GLY A 295 0.98 13.62 -14.98
C GLY A 295 0.97 14.67 -13.86
N LEU A 296 0.54 14.32 -12.65
CA LEU A 296 0.68 15.17 -11.46
C LEU A 296 1.88 14.71 -10.62
N ASN A 297 2.89 15.58 -10.46
CA ASN A 297 4.04 15.38 -9.57
C ASN A 297 3.90 16.28 -8.33
N PRO A 298 2.93 16.03 -7.41
CA PRO A 298 2.90 16.77 -6.17
C PRO A 298 4.15 16.44 -5.34
N PRO A 299 4.56 17.33 -4.42
CA PRO A 299 5.64 17.03 -3.50
C PRO A 299 5.35 15.72 -2.78
N LEU A 300 6.35 14.82 -2.71
CA LEU A 300 6.27 13.49 -2.09
C LEU A 300 6.04 13.52 -0.58
N THR A 301 5.61 14.64 -0.01
CA THR A 301 5.66 14.86 1.43
C THR A 301 4.49 15.70 1.90
N SER A 302 3.86 15.24 2.96
CA SER A 302 3.06 16.09 3.84
C SER A 302 3.94 16.97 4.76
N PHE A 303 5.28 16.77 4.73
CA PHE A 303 6.27 17.39 5.60
C PHE A 303 6.89 18.69 5.05
N VAL A 304 7.13 18.81 3.74
CA VAL A 304 7.72 20.02 3.14
C VAL A 304 6.63 21.07 2.93
N GLY A 305 6.55 22.03 3.85
CA GLY A 305 5.57 23.13 3.86
C GLY A 305 4.95 23.43 5.23
N ARG A 306 5.47 22.83 6.32
CA ARG A 306 5.03 23.06 7.70
C ARG A 306 6.18 23.45 8.61
#